data_AF-A0A9C7VJS0-F1
#
_entry.id   AF-A0A9C7VJS0-F1
#
_cell.length_a   1.000
_cell.length_b   1.000
_cell.length_c   1.000
_cell.angle_alpha   90.00
_cell.angle_beta   90.00
_cell.angle_gamma   90.00
#
_symmetry.space_group_name_H-M   'P 1'
#
loop_
_entity.id
_entity.type
_entity.pdbx_description
1 polymer ?
#
loop_
_entity_poly.entity_id
_entity_poly.type
_entity_poly.pdbx_seq_one_letter_code
_entity_poly.pdbx_strand_id
1 'polypeptide(L)'
;MNGKPNIINLLFAILIVLSLFWLARFLYTESSPISRMSYSGFLKMLKEDSSMIAEIALKDDGTVKVSTKDGRIYEIYAPWVLNDSDLINEISSK
;
A
#
# COMPACT_ATOMS: atom_id res chain seq x y z
N MET A 1 -35.39 23.63 -36.77
CA MET A 1 -36.06 22.66 -35.90
C MET A 1 -35.45 22.78 -34.52
N ASN A 2 -36.12 23.49 -33.61
CA ASN A 2 -35.60 23.75 -32.25
C ASN A 2 -35.97 22.57 -31.34
N GLY A 3 -35.12 21.55 -31.33
CA GLY A 3 -35.22 20.47 -30.35
C GLY A 3 -34.83 21.00 -28.98
N LYS A 4 -35.82 21.25 -28.11
CA LYS A 4 -35.56 21.54 -26.69
C LYS A 4 -34.68 20.42 -26.13
N PRO A 5 -33.52 20.72 -25.53
CA PRO A 5 -32.69 19.68 -24.93
C PRO A 5 -33.50 19.04 -23.80
N ASN A 6 -33.64 17.71 -23.85
CA ASN A 6 -34.28 16.93 -22.80
C ASN A 6 -33.37 16.95 -21.57
N ILE A 7 -33.56 17.94 -20.70
CA ILE A 7 -32.78 18.17 -19.47
C ILE A 7 -32.74 16.91 -18.58
N ILE A 8 -33.80 16.10 -18.61
CA ILE A 8 -33.88 14.81 -17.90
C ILE A 8 -32.84 13.82 -18.47
N ASN A 9 -32.73 13.72 -19.80
CA ASN A 9 -31.74 12.85 -20.44
C ASN A 9 -30.30 13.31 -20.17
N LEU A 10 -30.10 14.63 -20.13
CA LEU A 10 -28.81 15.23 -19.75
C LEU A 10 -28.42 14.88 -18.31
N LEU A 11 -29.38 15.00 -17.38
CA LEU A 11 -29.18 14.63 -15.97
C LEU A 11 -28.83 13.14 -15.81
N PHE A 12 -29.55 12.26 -16.51
CA PHE A 12 -29.26 10.82 -16.51
C PHE A 12 -27.87 10.51 -17.05
N ALA A 13 -27.46 11.15 -18.15
CA ALA A 13 -26.13 10.98 -18.71
C ALA A 13 -25.03 11.42 -17.73
N ILE A 14 -25.21 12.56 -17.06
CA ILE A 14 -24.28 13.05 -16.04
C ILE A 14 -24.18 12.06 -14.86
N LEU A 15 -25.32 11.53 -14.41
CA LEU A 15 -25.38 10.53 -13.33
C LEU A 15 -24.60 9.26 -13.68
N ILE A 16 -24.73 8.76 -14.91
CA ILE A 16 -24.01 7.58 -15.39
C ILE A 16 -22.50 7.84 -15.41
N VAL A 17 -22.06 8.98 -15.93
CA VAL A 17 -20.63 9.35 -15.99
C VAL A 17 -20.05 9.49 -14.58
N LEU A 18 -20.77 10.14 -13.66
CA LEU A 18 -20.37 10.23 -12.26
C LEU A 18 -20.29 8.85 -11.60
N SER A 19 -21.28 7.99 -11.83
CA SER A 19 -21.28 6.63 -11.29
C SER A 19 -20.07 5.83 -11.79
N LEU A 20 -19.75 5.92 -13.08
CA LEU A 20 -18.58 5.25 -13.67
C LEU A 20 -17.27 5.81 -13.11
N PHE A 21 -17.18 7.13 -12.93
CA PHE A 21 -16.02 7.78 -12.33
C PHE A 21 -15.77 7.28 -10.90
N TRP A 22 -16.82 7.25 -10.07
CA TRP A 22 -16.73 6.75 -8.70
C TRP A 22 -16.42 5.25 -8.64
N LEU A 23 -16.99 4.45 -9.54
CA LEU A 23 -16.73 3.01 -9.60
C LEU A 23 -15.27 2.73 -9.99
N ALA A 24 -14.76 3.42 -11.01
CA ALA A 24 -13.35 3.35 -11.38
C ALA A 24 -12.47 3.76 -10.19
N ARG A 25 -12.77 4.89 -9.54
CA ARG A 25 -12.01 5.39 -8.38
C ARG A 25 -11.98 4.38 -7.22
N PHE A 26 -13.09 3.67 -6.99
CA PHE A 26 -13.16 2.63 -5.98
C PHE A 26 -12.24 1.45 -6.31
N LEU A 27 -12.21 1.00 -7.57
CA LEU A 27 -11.31 -0.07 -8.02
C LEU A 27 -9.82 0.35 -8.00
N TYR A 28 -9.52 1.64 -8.22
CA TYR A 28 -8.16 2.19 -8.14
C TYR A 28 -7.71 2.57 -6.73
N THR A 29 -8.58 2.46 -5.73
CA THR A 29 -8.12 2.60 -4.35
C THR A 29 -7.37 1.32 -4.02
N GLU A 30 -6.04 1.35 -4.24
CA GLU A 30 -5.12 0.32 -3.76
C GLU A 30 -5.25 0.24 -2.25
N SER A 31 -6.18 -0.59 -1.78
CA SER A 31 -6.13 -1.13 -0.45
C SER A 31 -5.02 -2.17 -0.46
N SER A 32 -3.75 -1.75 -0.48
CA SER A 32 -2.64 -2.65 -0.22
C SER A 32 -2.92 -3.26 1.15
N PRO A 33 -3.32 -4.54 1.23
CA PRO A 33 -3.73 -5.11 2.50
C PRO A 33 -2.49 -5.10 3.38
N ILE A 34 -2.56 -4.37 4.49
CA ILE A 34 -1.51 -4.38 5.50
C ILE A 34 -1.51 -5.78 6.08
N SER A 35 -0.55 -6.59 5.64
CA SER A 35 -0.44 -7.99 6.04
C SER A 35 0.47 -8.05 7.26
N ARG A 36 -0.03 -8.59 8.37
CA ARG A 36 0.80 -8.81 9.56
C ARG A 36 1.75 -9.97 9.30
N MET A 37 3.05 -9.69 9.31
CA MET A 37 4.10 -10.70 9.12
C MET A 37 4.84 -10.96 10.44
N SER A 38 5.25 -12.21 10.67
CA SER A 38 6.10 -12.52 11.82
C SER A 38 7.53 -11.99 11.61
N TYR A 39 8.22 -11.69 12.71
CA TYR A 39 9.62 -11.27 12.67
C TYR A 39 10.54 -12.29 11.97
N SER A 40 10.31 -13.59 12.18
CA SER A 40 11.05 -14.65 11.49
C SER A 40 10.79 -14.65 9.97
N GLY A 41 9.56 -14.34 9.55
CA GLY A 41 9.21 -14.17 8.14
C GLY A 41 9.93 -12.97 7.52
N PHE A 42 10.01 -11.85 8.26
CA PHE A 42 10.79 -10.68 7.86
C PHE A 42 12.28 -11.01 7.69
N LEU A 43 12.91 -11.69 8.65
CA LEU A 43 14.32 -12.05 8.55
C LEU A 43 14.61 -12.98 7.36
N LYS A 44 13.69 -13.92 7.06
CA LYS A 44 13.80 -14.74 5.86
C LYS A 44 13.72 -13.90 4.60
N MET A 45 12.76 -12.98 4.54
CA MET A 45 12.61 -12.07 3.39
C MET A 45 13.82 -11.15 3.22
N LEU A 46 14.43 -10.70 4.31
CA LEU A 46 15.65 -9.88 4.29
C LEU A 46 16.88 -10.68 3.79
N LYS A 47 16.97 -11.97 4.11
CA LYS A 47 18.10 -12.83 3.73
C LYS A 47 17.97 -13.44 2.34
N GLU A 48 16.78 -13.92 1.99
CA GLU A 48 16.52 -14.67 0.76
C GLU A 48 15.99 -13.76 -0.38
N ASP A 49 15.07 -12.85 -0.06
CA ASP A 49 14.33 -12.03 -1.04
C ASP A 49 14.58 -10.52 -0.87
N SER A 50 15.79 -10.15 -0.45
CA SER A 50 16.17 -8.76 -0.18
C SER A 50 15.93 -7.82 -1.36
N SER A 51 15.99 -8.33 -2.60
CA SER A 51 15.79 -7.56 -3.83
C SER A 51 14.33 -7.17 -4.07
N MET A 52 13.37 -7.86 -3.45
CA MET A 52 11.94 -7.55 -3.49
C MET A 52 11.54 -6.46 -2.50
N ILE A 53 12.39 -6.13 -1.53
CA ILE A 53 12.15 -5.06 -0.57
C ILE A 53 12.39 -3.72 -1.27
N ALA A 54 11.39 -2.84 -1.23
CA ALA A 54 11.50 -1.48 -1.76
C ALA A 54 11.84 -0.47 -0.65
N GLU A 55 11.21 -0.62 0.52
CA GLU A 55 11.39 0.30 1.63
C GLU A 55 11.16 -0.41 2.97
N ILE A 56 11.95 -0.04 3.97
CA ILE A 56 11.78 -0.46 5.37
C ILE A 56 11.67 0.82 6.20
N ALA A 57 10.55 1.00 6.89
CA ALA A 57 10.31 2.11 7.80
C ALA A 57 10.16 1.58 9.23
N LEU A 58 11.05 2.00 10.12
CA LEU A 58 10.91 1.78 11.56
C LEU A 58 10.06 2.91 12.16
N LYS A 59 8.97 2.55 12.85
CA LYS A 59 8.20 3.47 13.67
C LYS A 59 8.75 3.49 15.10
N ASP A 60 8.59 4.61 15.78
CA ASP A 60 9.02 4.82 17.17
C ASP A 60 8.33 3.87 18.17
N ASP A 61 7.21 3.26 17.78
CA ASP A 61 6.47 2.29 18.59
C ASP A 61 7.04 0.86 18.55
N GLY A 62 8.14 0.64 17.81
CA GLY A 62 8.75 -0.69 17.64
C GLY A 62 8.14 -1.50 16.50
N THR A 63 7.30 -0.89 15.66
CA THR A 63 6.74 -1.52 14.46
C THR A 63 7.64 -1.27 13.26
N VAL A 64 8.04 -2.34 12.59
CA VAL A 64 8.74 -2.32 11.30
C VAL A 64 7.70 -2.46 10.19
N LYS A 65 7.62 -1.45 9.32
CA LYS A 65 6.81 -1.48 8.11
C LYS A 65 7.70 -1.77 6.91
N VAL A 66 7.36 -2.80 6.14
CA VAL A 66 8.13 -3.23 4.97
C VAL A 66 7.26 -3.13 3.74
N SER A 67 7.67 -2.30 2.79
CA SER A 67 7.04 -2.16 1.48
C SER A 67 7.84 -2.98 0.47
N THR A 68 7.18 -3.88 -0.25
CA THR A 68 7.83 -4.61 -1.36
C THR A 68 7.63 -3.89 -2.69
N LYS A 69 8.48 -4.18 -3.67
CA LYS A 69 8.37 -3.70 -5.06
C LYS A 69 7.06 -4.12 -5.72
N ASP A 70 6.47 -5.21 -5.26
CA ASP A 70 5.16 -5.72 -5.70
C ASP A 70 3.98 -4.94 -5.09
N GLY A 71 4.23 -3.89 -4.29
CA GLY A 71 3.18 -3.07 -3.66
C GLY A 71 2.55 -3.69 -2.41
N ARG A 72 3.10 -4.81 -1.91
CA ARG A 72 2.64 -5.43 -0.66
C ARG A 72 3.27 -4.70 0.53
N ILE A 73 2.44 -4.44 1.54
CA ILE A 73 2.87 -3.78 2.77
C ILE A 73 2.75 -4.77 3.92
N TYR A 74 3.87 -5.00 4.61
CA TYR A 74 3.92 -5.84 5.79
C TYR A 74 4.17 -4.97 7.03
N GLU A 75 3.42 -5.22 8.09
CA GLU A 75 3.71 -4.66 9.42
C GLU A 75 4.17 -5.78 10.35
N ILE A 76 5.32 -5.57 10.99
CA ILE A 76 5.95 -6.49 11.93
C ILE A 76 6.14 -5.75 13.24
N TYR A 77 5.57 -6.26 14.33
CA TYR A 77 5.83 -5.73 15.66
C TYR A 77 7.08 -6.38 16.24
N ALA A 78 8.17 -5.61 16.35
CA ALA A 78 9.46 -6.09 16.84
C ALA A 78 10.22 -4.97 17.59
N PRO A 79 9.83 -4.65 18.84
CA PRO A 79 10.42 -3.53 19.60
C PRO A 79 11.92 -3.66 19.85
N TRP A 80 12.43 -4.89 19.90
CA TRP A 80 13.86 -5.17 20.11
C TRP A 80 14.74 -4.71 18.94
N VAL A 81 14.19 -4.58 17.72
CA VAL A 81 14.95 -4.14 16.53
C VAL A 81 15.44 -2.69 16.69
N LEU A 82 14.73 -1.86 17.45
CA LEU A 82 15.16 -0.49 17.76
C LEU A 82 16.51 -0.44 18.48
N ASN A 83 16.87 -1.50 19.20
CA ASN A 83 18.11 -1.58 19.99
C ASN A 83 19.16 -2.50 19.32
N ASP A 84 18.83 -3.10 18.18
CA ASP A 84 19.70 -4.02 17.45
C ASP A 84 20.47 -3.22 16.38
N SER A 85 21.62 -2.68 16.79
CA SER A 85 22.48 -1.87 15.93
C SER A 85 23.03 -2.66 14.74
N ASP A 86 23.21 -3.96 14.90
CA ASP A 86 23.76 -4.84 13.85
C ASP A 86 22.75 -5.01 12.72
N LEU A 87 21.48 -5.24 13.05
CA LEU A 87 20.39 -5.32 12.06
C LEU A 87 20.14 -3.98 11.35
N ILE A 88 20.19 -2.86 12.08
CA ILE A 88 20.03 -1.53 11.48
C ILE A 88 21.16 -1.26 10.49
N ASN A 89 22.40 -1.62 10.84
CA ASN A 89 23.55 -1.49 9.95
C ASN A 89 23.44 -2.42 8.73
N GLU A 90 22.95 -3.65 8.90
CA GLU A 90 22.72 -4.58 7.78
C GLU A 90 21.67 -4.06 6.79
N ILE A 91 20.61 -3.42 7.28
CA ILE A 91 19.57 -2.77 6.46
C ILE A 91 20.11 -1.50 5.79
N SER A 92 20.89 -0.69 6.51
CA SER A 92 21.40 0.59 6.00
C SER A 92 22.59 0.43 5.04
N SER A 93 23.37 -0.64 5.17
CA SER A 93 24.56 -0.88 4.36
C SER A 93 24.24 -1.48 2.98
N LYS A 94 22.97 -1.76 2.70
CA LYS A 94 22.51 -2.48 1.52
C LYS A 94 21.66 -1.60 0.63
#